data_AF-A0A2M7P754-F1
#
_entry.id   AF-A0A2M7P754-F1
#
_cell.length_a   1.000
_cell.length_b   1.000
_cell.length_c   1.000
_cell.angle_alpha   90.00
_cell.angle_beta   90.00
_cell.angle_gamma   90.00
#
_symmetry.space_group_name_H-M   'P 1'
#
loop_
_entity.id
_entity.type
_entity.pdbx_description
1 polymer ?
#
loop_
_entity_poly.entity_id
_entity_poly.type
_entity_poly.pdbx_seq_one_letter_code
_entity_poly.pdbx_strand_id
1 'polypeptide(L)'
;YGNAILDEAGNFKKVPAAGLSEKLWQEMVAYANERGWKSGDYKKLNLPFENKIMGQPQAIRERMAKRVENFVYTLLTEVFNAADTAPLGIKAILAAGSYDLGPKSGRLENPAEWTGDRIAARAAQLGTDKGPAGNFED
;
A
#
# COMPACT_ATOMS: atom_id res chain seq x y z
N TYR A 1 2.82 -0.18 -11.87
CA TYR A 1 2.91 1.07 -11.08
C TYR A 1 1.60 1.82 -11.24
N GLY A 2 1.07 2.49 -10.20
CA GLY A 2 -0.27 3.10 -10.21
C GLY A 2 -0.48 4.15 -11.31
N ASN A 3 -0.37 5.45 -10.99
CA ASN A 3 -0.60 6.56 -11.94
C ASN A 3 0.59 6.87 -12.88
N ALA A 4 1.61 6.03 -12.87
CA ALA A 4 2.80 6.13 -13.70
C ALA A 4 3.24 4.73 -14.14
N ILE A 5 4.08 4.68 -15.16
CA ILE A 5 4.86 3.52 -15.59
C ILE A 5 6.34 3.88 -15.47
N LEU A 6 7.24 2.89 -15.53
CA LEU A 6 8.66 3.18 -15.66
C LEU A 6 9.02 3.30 -17.15
N ASP A 7 9.88 4.27 -17.48
CA ASP A 7 10.56 4.29 -18.77
C ASP A 7 11.78 3.36 -18.78
N GLU A 8 12.45 3.26 -19.93
CA GLU A 8 13.64 2.41 -20.12
C GLU A 8 14.80 2.79 -19.18
N ALA A 9 14.84 4.03 -18.70
CA ALA A 9 15.82 4.52 -17.76
C ALA A 9 15.38 4.36 -16.29
N GLY A 10 14.22 3.75 -16.03
CA GLY A 10 13.68 3.53 -14.70
C GLY A 10 13.06 4.78 -14.06
N ASN A 11 12.76 5.83 -14.82
CA ASN A 11 12.08 7.01 -14.32
C ASN A 11 10.55 6.85 -14.39
N PHE A 12 9.85 7.49 -13.46
CA PHE A 12 8.39 7.51 -13.48
C PHE A 12 7.88 8.38 -14.63
N LYS A 13 7.25 7.73 -15.61
CA LYS A 13 6.48 8.34 -16.68
C LYS A 13 5.00 8.32 -16.34
N LYS A 14 4.40 9.50 -16.19
CA LYS A 14 2.97 9.66 -15.91
C LYS A 14 2.10 9.00 -16.99
N VAL A 15 1.03 8.33 -16.58
CA VAL A 15 -0.06 7.96 -17.50
C VAL A 15 -0.95 9.20 -17.71
N PRO A 16 -1.12 9.69 -18.96
CA PRO A 16 -1.93 10.87 -19.23
C PRO A 16 -3.34 10.77 -18.65
N ALA A 17 -3.85 11.87 -18.10
CA ALA A 17 -5.18 11.98 -17.50
C ALA A 17 -5.46 11.08 -16.28
N ALA A 18 -4.51 10.27 -15.80
CA ALA A 18 -4.65 9.47 -14.58
C ALA A 18 -3.95 10.15 -13.39
N GLY A 19 -4.48 10.03 -12.17
CA GLY A 19 -3.79 10.56 -10.97
C GLY A 19 -3.89 12.07 -10.80
N LEU A 20 -2.81 12.71 -10.34
CA LEU A 20 -2.69 14.18 -10.21
C LEU A 20 -2.76 14.89 -11.57
N SER A 21 -3.00 16.20 -11.62
CA SER A 21 -2.79 16.96 -12.86
C SER A 21 -1.37 16.82 -13.38
N GLU A 22 -1.20 16.96 -14.70
CA GLU A 22 0.11 16.98 -15.37
C GLU A 22 0.98 18.10 -14.83
N LYS A 23 0.40 19.29 -14.57
CA LYS A 23 1.09 20.42 -13.97
C LYS A 23 1.69 20.06 -12.60
N LEU A 24 0.86 19.56 -11.67
CA LEU A 24 1.34 19.20 -10.34
C LEU A 24 2.35 18.05 -10.40
N TRP A 25 2.13 17.08 -11.29
CA TRP A 25 3.09 15.99 -11.50
C TRP A 25 4.47 16.52 -11.90
N GLN A 26 4.55 17.42 -12.88
CA GLN A 26 5.83 17.98 -13.32
C GLN A 26 6.52 18.78 -12.21
N GLU A 27 5.75 19.52 -11.41
CA GLU A 27 6.28 20.24 -10.25
C GLU A 27 6.90 19.27 -9.21
N MET A 28 6.21 18.18 -8.91
CA MET A 28 6.70 17.14 -8.00
C MET A 28 7.94 16.43 -8.54
N VAL A 29 7.98 16.10 -9.83
CA VAL A 29 9.15 15.49 -10.48
C VAL A 29 10.35 16.42 -10.46
N ALA A 30 10.16 17.71 -10.77
CA ALA A 30 11.23 18.70 -10.69
C ALA A 30 11.80 18.80 -9.27
N TYR A 31 10.93 18.88 -8.26
CA TYR A 31 11.33 18.94 -6.85
C TYR A 31 12.12 17.70 -6.41
N ALA A 32 11.72 16.52 -6.88
CA ALA A 32 12.45 15.28 -6.63
C ALA A 32 13.83 15.27 -7.32
N ASN A 33 13.89 15.72 -8.57
CA ASN A 33 15.12 15.77 -9.36
C ASN A 33 16.17 16.70 -8.74
N GLU A 34 15.76 17.88 -8.25
CA GLU A 34 16.63 18.81 -7.52
C GLU A 34 17.30 18.17 -6.29
N ARG A 35 16.64 17.17 -5.69
CA ARG A 35 17.11 16.46 -4.50
C ARG A 35 17.77 15.11 -4.81
N GLY A 36 17.88 14.76 -6.09
CA GLY A 36 18.37 13.46 -6.54
C GLY A 36 17.50 12.28 -6.09
N TRP A 37 16.23 12.52 -5.73
CA TRP A 37 15.31 11.48 -5.26
C TRP A 37 14.87 10.57 -6.39
N LYS A 38 14.90 9.25 -6.15
CA LYS A 38 14.52 8.23 -7.14
C LYS A 38 13.61 7.16 -6.53
N SER A 39 12.77 6.56 -7.36
CA SER A 39 11.97 5.37 -7.00
C SER A 39 11.25 5.53 -5.64
N GLY A 40 11.65 4.77 -4.61
CA GLY A 40 11.08 4.80 -3.26
C GLY A 40 11.12 6.16 -2.58
N ASP A 41 12.07 7.04 -2.91
CA ASP A 41 12.17 8.39 -2.33
C ASP A 41 10.98 9.28 -2.67
N TYR A 42 10.18 8.95 -3.70
CA TYR A 42 9.00 9.73 -4.08
C TYR A 42 7.94 9.78 -2.95
N LYS A 43 7.98 8.86 -1.97
CA LYS A 43 7.14 8.97 -0.76
C LYS A 43 7.42 10.25 0.04
N LYS A 44 8.66 10.76 -0.02
CA LYS A 44 9.08 12.01 0.63
C LYS A 44 8.41 13.24 0.00
N LEU A 45 7.80 13.13 -1.18
CA LEU A 45 7.00 14.19 -1.79
C LEU A 45 5.65 14.39 -1.09
N ASN A 46 5.14 13.39 -0.36
CA ASN A 46 3.87 13.55 0.36
C ASN A 46 3.93 14.72 1.33
N LEU A 47 4.99 14.85 2.13
CA LEU A 47 5.10 15.92 3.13
C LEU A 47 5.05 17.35 2.52
N PRO A 48 5.88 17.71 1.52
CA PRO A 48 5.84 19.05 0.92
C PRO A 48 4.67 19.29 -0.04
N PHE A 49 4.02 18.25 -0.58
CA PHE A 49 2.95 18.39 -1.58
C PHE A 49 1.55 17.98 -1.12
N GLU A 50 1.36 17.51 0.12
CA GLU A 50 0.05 17.01 0.61
C GLU A 50 -1.08 18.00 0.36
N ASN A 51 -0.93 19.26 0.79
CA ASN A 51 -1.91 20.31 0.52
C ASN A 51 -2.21 20.52 -0.97
N LYS A 52 -1.23 20.40 -1.87
CA LYS A 52 -1.42 20.57 -3.33
C LYS A 52 -2.09 19.36 -3.96
N ILE A 53 -1.80 18.16 -3.45
CA ILE A 53 -2.43 16.90 -3.84
C ILE A 53 -3.90 16.90 -3.42
N MET A 54 -4.18 17.27 -2.16
CA MET A 54 -5.53 17.35 -1.60
C MET A 54 -6.32 18.55 -2.12
N GLY A 55 -5.64 19.62 -2.56
CA GLY A 55 -6.23 20.81 -3.16
C GLY A 55 -6.52 20.72 -4.66
N GLN A 56 -6.38 19.54 -5.30
CA GLN A 56 -6.74 19.39 -6.70
C GLN A 56 -8.24 19.64 -6.95
N PRO A 57 -8.62 20.09 -8.17
CA PRO A 57 -10.01 20.18 -8.58
C PRO A 57 -10.79 18.88 -8.33
N GLN A 58 -12.08 19.00 -8.03
CA GLN A 58 -12.94 17.86 -7.68
C GLN A 58 -12.83 16.71 -8.69
N ALA A 59 -12.94 16.98 -9.98
CA ALA A 59 -12.83 15.96 -11.03
C ALA A 59 -11.51 15.16 -10.98
N ILE A 60 -10.41 15.80 -10.56
CA ILE A 60 -9.10 15.14 -10.40
C ILE A 60 -9.06 14.29 -9.13
N ARG A 61 -9.67 14.76 -8.02
CA ARG A 61 -9.79 13.95 -6.80
C ARG A 61 -10.68 12.73 -7.02
N GLU A 62 -11.79 12.91 -7.71
CA GLU A 62 -12.73 11.83 -8.03
C GLU A 62 -12.12 10.76 -8.92
N ARG A 63 -11.37 11.11 -9.99
CA ARG A 63 -10.69 10.09 -10.80
C ARG A 63 -9.65 9.30 -10.00
N MET A 64 -8.97 9.93 -9.04
CA MET A 64 -8.00 9.25 -8.17
C MET A 64 -8.72 8.27 -7.24
N ALA A 65 -9.79 8.71 -6.58
CA ALA A 65 -10.62 7.85 -5.73
C ALA A 65 -11.23 6.70 -6.53
N LYS A 66 -11.82 6.98 -7.70
CA LYS A 66 -12.42 5.97 -8.58
C LYS A 66 -11.42 4.93 -9.04
N ARG A 67 -10.16 5.31 -9.24
CA ARG A 67 -9.12 4.35 -9.62
C ARG A 67 -8.79 3.38 -8.48
N VAL A 68 -8.75 3.85 -7.23
CA VAL A 68 -8.60 2.99 -6.05
C VAL A 68 -9.83 2.09 -5.89
N GLU A 69 -11.03 2.66 -6.03
CA GLU A 69 -12.28 1.92 -5.99
C GLU A 69 -12.30 0.78 -7.02
N ASN A 70 -11.98 1.08 -8.29
CA ASN A 70 -11.94 0.07 -9.35
C ASN A 70 -10.89 -1.01 -9.05
N PHE A 71 -9.71 -0.63 -8.56
CA PHE A 71 -8.68 -1.60 -8.17
C PHE A 71 -9.18 -2.54 -7.07
N VAL A 72 -9.78 -1.99 -6.01
CA VAL A 72 -10.30 -2.79 -4.89
C VAL A 72 -11.46 -3.67 -5.36
N TYR A 73 -12.36 -3.13 -6.18
CA TYR A 73 -13.48 -3.90 -6.74
C TYR A 73 -12.97 -5.10 -7.54
N THR A 74 -12.08 -4.89 -8.51
CA THR A 74 -11.47 -5.98 -9.29
C THR A 74 -10.74 -6.98 -8.41
N LEU A 75 -9.97 -6.52 -7.42
CA LEU A 75 -9.30 -7.41 -6.47
C LEU A 75 -10.30 -8.31 -5.72
N LEU A 76 -11.39 -7.73 -5.23
CA LEU A 76 -12.42 -8.48 -4.51
C LEU A 76 -13.14 -9.47 -5.44
N THR A 77 -13.60 -9.03 -6.61
CA THR A 77 -14.48 -9.83 -7.45
C THR A 77 -13.74 -10.84 -8.32
N GLU A 78 -12.58 -10.47 -8.88
CA GLU A 78 -11.88 -11.29 -9.87
C GLU A 78 -10.73 -12.11 -9.26
N VAL A 79 -10.12 -11.63 -8.17
CA VAL A 79 -8.99 -12.34 -7.53
C VAL A 79 -9.47 -13.13 -6.32
N PHE A 80 -10.27 -12.52 -5.44
CA PHE A 80 -10.76 -13.18 -4.23
C PHE A 80 -12.10 -13.89 -4.41
N ASN A 81 -12.72 -13.80 -5.60
CA ASN A 81 -14.03 -14.38 -5.89
C ASN A 81 -15.11 -13.98 -4.87
N ALA A 82 -15.07 -12.73 -4.40
CA ALA A 82 -15.96 -12.19 -3.38
C ALA A 82 -17.23 -11.52 -3.96
N ALA A 83 -17.56 -11.81 -5.22
CA ALA A 83 -18.81 -11.32 -5.82
C ALA A 83 -20.02 -11.84 -5.02
N ASP A 84 -21.02 -10.97 -4.82
CA ASP A 84 -22.27 -11.28 -4.13
C ASP A 84 -22.14 -11.75 -2.65
N THR A 85 -20.98 -11.59 -2.02
CA THR A 85 -20.79 -11.99 -0.61
C THR A 85 -21.19 -10.90 0.40
N ALA A 86 -21.54 -9.69 -0.04
CA ALA A 86 -21.90 -8.58 0.85
C ALA A 86 -23.07 -8.92 1.81
N PRO A 87 -24.16 -9.59 1.37
CA PRO A 87 -25.22 -10.01 2.29
C PRO A 87 -24.75 -10.99 3.38
N LEU A 88 -23.77 -11.85 3.08
CA LEU A 88 -23.19 -12.77 4.05
C LEU A 88 -22.40 -12.02 5.13
N GLY A 89 -21.63 -10.99 4.74
CA GLY A 89 -20.91 -10.12 5.65
C GLY A 89 -21.85 -9.35 6.59
N ILE A 90 -22.92 -8.76 6.05
CA ILE A 90 -23.94 -8.06 6.84
C ILE A 90 -24.58 -9.02 7.85
N LYS A 91 -24.97 -10.22 7.39
CA LYS A 91 -25.55 -11.25 8.27
C LYS A 91 -24.59 -11.63 9.42
N ALA A 92 -23.30 -11.78 9.13
CA ALA A 92 -22.30 -12.11 10.15
C ALA A 92 -22.15 -11.00 11.20
N ILE A 93 -22.06 -9.74 10.77
CA ILE A 93 -21.96 -8.58 11.67
C ILE A 93 -23.20 -8.46 12.55
N LEU A 94 -24.39 -8.60 11.96
CA LEU A 94 -25.64 -8.53 12.71
C LEU A 94 -25.77 -9.69 13.71
N ALA A 95 -25.37 -10.90 13.34
CA ALA A 95 -25.39 -12.06 14.24
C ALA A 95 -24.41 -11.91 15.41
N ALA A 96 -23.25 -11.29 15.18
CA ALA A 96 -22.28 -10.99 16.22
C ALA A 96 -22.67 -9.77 17.08
N GLY A 97 -23.55 -8.90 16.58
CA GLY A 97 -23.87 -7.61 17.20
C GLY A 97 -22.68 -6.64 17.23
N SER A 98 -21.64 -6.90 16.43
CA SER A 98 -20.39 -6.15 16.39
C SER A 98 -19.69 -6.32 15.04
N TYR A 99 -18.88 -5.33 14.65
CA TYR A 99 -17.96 -5.47 13.51
C TYR A 99 -16.76 -6.36 13.86
N ASP A 100 -16.47 -6.53 15.15
CA ASP A 100 -15.45 -7.45 15.64
C ASP A 100 -16.03 -8.87 15.69
N LEU A 101 -15.65 -9.68 14.71
CA LEU A 101 -16.06 -11.08 14.59
C LEU A 101 -15.15 -12.04 15.38
N GLY A 102 -14.12 -11.52 16.06
CA GLY A 102 -13.10 -12.31 16.71
C GLY A 102 -12.19 -13.08 15.73
N PRO A 103 -11.22 -13.83 16.26
CA PRO A 103 -10.28 -14.58 15.44
C PRO A 103 -10.97 -15.77 14.76
N LYS A 104 -10.65 -15.99 13.47
CA LYS A 104 -11.16 -17.15 12.71
C LYS A 104 -10.53 -18.48 13.14
N SER A 105 -9.40 -18.43 13.83
CA SER A 105 -8.65 -19.60 14.29
C SER A 105 -8.17 -19.40 15.72
N GLY A 106 -8.02 -20.50 16.44
CA GLY A 106 -7.37 -20.50 17.74
C GLY A 106 -5.86 -20.34 17.66
N ARG A 107 -5.22 -20.26 18.83
CA ARG A 107 -3.76 -20.32 18.96
C ARG A 107 -3.26 -21.68 18.46
N LEU A 108 -2.43 -21.67 17.42
CA LEU A 108 -1.86 -22.88 16.83
C LEU A 108 -0.57 -23.32 17.53
N GLU A 109 0.23 -22.36 17.98
CA GLU A 109 1.55 -22.63 18.56
C GLU A 109 1.55 -22.52 20.08
N ASN A 110 2.36 -23.36 20.71
CA ASN A 110 2.53 -23.33 22.15
C ASN A 110 3.29 -22.04 22.57
N PRO A 111 2.72 -21.16 23.41
CA PRO A 111 3.41 -19.95 23.89
C PRO A 111 4.77 -20.23 24.53
N ALA A 112 4.95 -21.39 25.15
CA ALA A 112 6.22 -21.78 25.75
C ALA A 112 7.35 -21.90 24.71
N GLU A 113 7.02 -22.10 23.43
CA GLU A 113 7.99 -22.12 22.32
C GLU A 113 8.43 -20.72 21.86
N TRP A 114 7.76 -19.66 22.32
CA TRP A 114 7.99 -18.27 21.94
C TRP A 114 8.58 -17.44 23.08
N THR A 115 9.55 -18.01 23.81
CA THR A 115 10.37 -17.25 24.76
C THR A 115 11.51 -16.54 24.02
N GLY A 116 12.07 -15.47 24.63
CA GLY A 116 13.19 -14.73 24.03
C GLY A 116 14.35 -15.65 23.60
N ASP A 117 14.74 -16.60 24.47
CA ASP A 117 15.82 -17.55 24.18
C ASP A 117 15.49 -18.47 22.99
N ARG A 118 14.25 -18.98 22.92
CA ARG A 118 13.83 -19.87 21.82
C ARG A 118 13.68 -19.13 20.50
N ILE A 119 13.23 -17.87 20.53
CA ILE A 119 13.20 -17.00 19.36
C ILE A 119 14.62 -16.75 18.86
N ALA A 120 15.56 -16.39 19.74
CA ALA A 120 16.95 -16.16 19.38
C ALA A 120 17.62 -17.42 18.79
N ALA A 121 17.39 -18.58 19.41
CA ALA A 121 17.91 -19.85 18.93
C ALA A 121 17.37 -20.23 17.55
N ARG A 122 16.07 -20.02 17.28
CA ARG A 122 15.46 -20.22 15.95
C ARG A 122 16.01 -19.24 14.92
N ALA A 123 16.13 -17.96 15.28
CA ALA A 123 16.66 -16.93 14.39
C ALA A 123 18.10 -17.25 13.93
N ALA A 124 18.94 -17.79 14.82
CA ALA A 124 20.30 -18.20 14.49
C ALA A 124 20.38 -19.36 13.47
N GLN A 125 19.31 -20.13 13.31
CA GLN A 125 19.23 -21.24 12.34
C GLN A 125 18.71 -20.77 10.96
N LEU A 126 18.16 -19.56 10.86
CA LEU A 126 17.73 -19.01 9.58
C LEU A 126 18.96 -18.66 8.75
N GLY A 127 19.10 -19.27 7.57
CA GLY A 127 20.07 -18.83 6.57
C GLY A 127 19.63 -17.49 6.00
N THR A 128 20.26 -16.39 6.40
CA THR A 128 19.95 -15.06 5.85
C THR A 128 20.81 -14.82 4.61
N ASP A 129 20.19 -14.48 3.48
CA ASP A 129 20.93 -13.98 2.31
C ASP A 129 21.32 -12.50 2.45
N LYS A 130 20.78 -11.83 3.48
CA LYS A 130 21.05 -10.42 3.81
C LYS A 130 21.78 -10.31 5.12
N GLY A 131 22.91 -9.60 5.09
CA GLY A 131 23.72 -9.28 6.27
C GLY A 131 23.14 -8.12 7.10
N PRO A 132 23.85 -7.69 8.16
CA PRO A 132 23.40 -6.62 9.06
C PRO A 132 23.33 -5.23 8.41
N ALA A 133 23.85 -5.08 7.19
CA ALA A 133 23.78 -3.85 6.42
C ALA A 133 22.44 -3.75 5.66
N GLY A 134 21.44 -3.17 6.31
CA GLY A 134 20.19 -2.73 5.69
C GLY A 134 19.94 -1.26 6.03
N ASN A 135 19.46 -0.48 5.06
CA ASN A 135 18.87 0.82 5.39
C ASN A 135 17.45 0.56 5.93
N PHE A 136 17.25 0.79 7.22
CA PHE A 136 15.97 0.61 7.91
C PHE A 136 15.25 1.95 8.18
N GLU A 137 15.73 3.07 7.63
CA GLU A 137 15.12 4.40 7.79
C GLU A 137 13.91 4.64 6.87
N ASP A 138 13.18 3.59 6.53
CA ASP A 138 11.96 3.70 5.71
C ASP A 138 10.76 4.25 6.49
#